data_AF-R5YHB6-F1
#
_entry.id   AF-R5YHB6-F1
#
_cell.length_a   1.000
_cell.length_b   1.000
_cell.length_c   1.000
_cell.angle_alpha   90.00
_cell.angle_beta   90.00
_cell.angle_gamma   90.00
#
_symmetry.space_group_name_H-M   'P 1'
#
loop_
_entity.id
_entity.type
_entity.pdbx_description
1 polymer ?
#
loop_
_entity_poly.entity_id
_entity_poly.type
_entity_poly.pdbx_seq_one_letter_code
_entity_poly.pdbx_strand_id
1 'polypeptide(L)'
;MEFNLTVTISVIIALVALVSPIAVAILNNRYQARLRKMELQHDLEVKQMDLYYSEKKQAFYDLLKIAGVYRIDPDRPNLERLQSAAYSAILFCNQENKAKIQSFVKLANEQFAQSIPIDERIKYCEALYSLSSVLNDELIKLKNSHKAN
;
A
#
# COMPACT_ATOMS: atom_id res chain seq x y z
N MET A 1 -25.99 23.62 67.86
CA MET A 1 -25.64 22.29 67.32
C MET A 1 -24.14 22.34 67.04
N GLU A 2 -23.31 21.77 67.91
CA GLU A 2 -21.86 21.77 67.69
C GLU A 2 -21.53 20.69 66.66
N PHE A 3 -21.08 21.13 65.49
CA PHE A 3 -20.60 20.21 64.47
C PHE A 3 -19.31 19.56 64.99
N ASN A 4 -19.36 18.24 65.19
CA ASN A 4 -18.18 17.46 65.54
C ASN A 4 -17.29 17.37 64.30
N LEU A 5 -16.33 18.29 64.20
CA LEU A 5 -15.46 18.48 63.04
C LEU A 5 -14.76 17.16 62.66
N THR A 6 -14.33 16.39 63.65
CA THR A 6 -13.67 15.08 63.49
C THR A 6 -14.57 14.07 62.78
N VAL A 7 -15.82 13.93 63.23
CA VAL A 7 -16.78 12.99 62.61
C VAL A 7 -17.10 13.42 61.18
N THR A 8 -17.25 14.72 60.95
CA THR A 8 -17.56 15.27 59.62
C THR A 8 -16.41 15.00 58.63
N ILE A 9 -15.16 15.22 59.06
CA ILE A 9 -13.97 14.96 58.24
C ILE A 9 -13.83 13.46 57.94
N SER A 10 -14.04 12.58 58.92
CA SER A 10 -13.98 11.12 58.72
C SER A 10 -15.00 10.62 57.70
N VAL A 11 -16.23 11.14 57.74
CA VAL A 11 -17.28 10.79 56.77
C VAL A 11 -16.89 11.25 55.37
N ILE A 12 -16.36 12.47 55.22
CA ILE A 12 -15.90 13.00 53.93
C ILE A 12 -14.77 12.12 53.37
N ILE A 13 -13.77 11.77 54.18
CA ILE A 13 -12.65 10.91 53.75
C ILE A 13 -13.16 9.54 53.30
N ALA A 14 -14.07 8.93 54.06
CA ALA A 14 -14.65 7.63 53.71
C ALA A 14 -15.43 7.68 52.37
N LEU A 15 -16.19 8.75 52.13
CA LEU A 15 -16.91 8.94 50.87
C LEU A 15 -15.96 9.16 49.69
N VAL A 16 -14.92 9.97 49.86
CA VAL A 16 -13.92 10.19 48.81
C VAL A 16 -13.15 8.91 48.50
N ALA A 17 -12.80 8.12 49.52
CA ALA A 17 -12.12 6.84 49.36
C ALA A 17 -12.95 5.80 48.60
N LEU A 18 -14.29 5.86 48.71
CA LEU A 18 -15.20 4.98 47.95
C LEU A 18 -15.45 5.47 46.52
N VAL A 19 -15.66 6.78 46.33
CA VAL A 19 -16.04 7.36 45.02
C VAL A 19 -14.84 7.50 44.09
N SER A 20 -13.66 7.83 44.65
CA SER A 20 -12.45 8.09 43.84
C SER A 20 -12.03 6.89 42.97
N PRO A 21 -11.94 5.64 43.48
CA PRO A 21 -11.61 4.48 42.65
C PRO A 21 -12.62 4.24 41.51
N ILE A 22 -13.90 4.50 41.75
CA ILE A 22 -14.97 4.35 40.74
C ILE A 22 -14.81 5.39 39.63
N ALA A 23 -14.59 6.65 40.00
CA ALA A 23 -14.38 7.74 39.04
C ALA A 23 -13.12 7.49 38.19
N VAL A 24 -12.02 7.08 38.84
CA VAL A 24 -10.76 6.72 38.17
C VAL A 24 -10.96 5.53 37.23
N ALA A 25 -11.68 4.48 37.66
CA ALA A 25 -11.95 3.32 36.81
C ALA A 25 -12.76 3.70 35.55
N ILE A 26 -13.77 4.56 35.67
CA ILE A 26 -14.55 5.04 34.52
C ILE A 26 -13.67 5.84 33.55
N LEU A 27 -12.85 6.76 34.08
CA LEU A 27 -11.94 7.55 33.26
C LEU A 27 -10.92 6.67 32.54
N ASN A 28 -10.32 5.71 33.26
CA ASN A 28 -9.33 4.81 32.70
C ASN A 28 -9.92 3.92 31.61
N ASN A 29 -11.12 3.36 31.84
CA ASN A 29 -11.80 2.53 30.84
C ASN A 29 -12.12 3.31 29.56
N ARG A 30 -12.57 4.57 29.69
CA ARG A 30 -12.83 5.44 28.53
C ARG A 30 -11.55 5.76 27.77
N TYR A 31 -10.49 6.11 28.49
CA TYR A 31 -9.20 6.41 27.90
C TYR A 31 -8.63 5.18 27.17
N GLN A 32 -8.64 4.02 27.82
CA GLN A 32 -8.17 2.76 27.25
C GLN A 32 -8.97 2.34 26.02
N ALA A 33 -10.31 2.51 26.04
CA ALA A 33 -11.14 2.23 24.86
C ALA A 33 -10.80 3.17 23.69
N ARG A 34 -10.55 4.46 23.97
CA ARG A 34 -10.15 5.43 22.95
C ARG A 34 -8.77 5.09 22.39
N LEU A 35 -7.80 4.77 23.25
CA LEU A 35 -6.45 4.39 22.84
C LEU A 35 -6.47 3.14 21.95
N ARG A 36 -7.15 2.09 22.39
CA ARG A 36 -7.31 0.84 21.62
C ARG A 36 -7.96 1.08 20.26
N LYS A 37 -8.93 2.00 20.19
CA LYS A 37 -9.56 2.37 18.91
C LYS A 37 -8.56 3.05 17.97
N MET A 38 -7.74 3.97 18.48
CA MET A 38 -6.71 4.65 17.69
C MET A 38 -5.64 3.67 17.22
N GLU A 39 -5.20 2.76 18.08
CA GLU A 39 -4.26 1.67 17.73
C GLU A 39 -4.82 0.78 16.62
N LEU A 40 -6.08 0.33 16.74
CA LEU A 40 -6.72 -0.50 15.71
C LEU A 40 -6.87 0.24 14.38
N GLN A 41 -7.18 1.54 14.42
CA GLN A 41 -7.27 2.35 13.21
C GLN A 41 -5.90 2.48 12.53
N HIS A 42 -4.86 2.76 13.31
CA HIS A 42 -3.49 2.82 12.80
C HIS A 42 -3.04 1.47 12.23
N ASP A 43 -3.28 0.36 12.94
CA ASP A 43 -2.97 -0.98 12.46
C ASP A 43 -3.68 -1.34 11.15
N LEU A 44 -4.95 -0.91 11.00
CA LEU A 44 -5.72 -1.10 9.77
C LEU A 44 -5.12 -0.28 8.62
N GLU A 45 -4.75 0.97 8.85
CA GLU A 45 -4.12 1.84 7.86
C GLU A 45 -2.77 1.26 7.40
N VAL A 46 -1.92 0.82 8.34
CA VAL A 46 -0.63 0.18 8.02
C VAL A 46 -0.86 -1.09 7.20
N LYS A 47 -1.77 -1.98 7.62
CA LYS A 47 -2.08 -3.22 6.88
C LYS A 47 -2.62 -2.95 5.48
N GLN A 48 -3.50 -1.97 5.32
CA GLN A 48 -4.04 -1.59 4.00
C GLN A 48 -2.93 -1.08 3.08
N MET A 49 -2.01 -0.28 3.61
CA MET A 49 -0.87 0.23 2.86
C MET A 49 0.13 -0.87 2.49
N ASP A 50 0.43 -1.79 3.41
CA ASP A 50 1.29 -2.95 3.15
C ASP A 50 0.70 -3.85 2.07
N LEU A 51 -0.61 -4.13 2.14
CA LEU A 51 -1.32 -4.89 1.13
C LEU A 51 -1.27 -4.17 -0.22
N TYR A 52 -1.58 -2.89 -0.26
CA TYR A 52 -1.51 -2.08 -1.47
C TYR A 52 -0.10 -2.09 -2.10
N TYR A 53 0.95 -1.94 -1.28
CA TYR A 53 2.33 -2.02 -1.73
C TYR A 53 2.66 -3.40 -2.31
N SER A 54 2.25 -4.47 -1.63
CA SER A 54 2.45 -5.85 -2.06
C SER A 54 1.78 -6.14 -3.40
N GLU A 55 0.50 -5.79 -3.54
CA GLU A 55 -0.28 -5.96 -4.77
C GLU A 55 0.31 -5.16 -5.94
N LYS A 56 0.70 -3.90 -5.71
CA LYS A 56 1.36 -3.06 -6.71
C LYS A 56 2.68 -3.67 -7.18
N LYS A 57 3.52 -4.11 -6.25
CA LYS A 57 4.80 -4.78 -6.55
C LYS A 57 4.56 -6.05 -7.37
N GLN A 58 3.56 -6.84 -7.00
CA GLN A 58 3.22 -8.07 -7.70
C GLN A 58 2.77 -7.79 -9.14
N ALA A 59 1.87 -6.82 -9.35
CA ALA A 59 1.41 -6.44 -10.68
C ALA A 59 2.56 -5.96 -11.59
N PHE A 60 3.50 -5.19 -11.03
CA PHE A 60 4.68 -4.73 -11.78
C PHE A 60 5.62 -5.89 -12.12
N TYR A 61 5.85 -6.79 -11.17
CA TYR A 61 6.65 -7.99 -11.40
C TYR A 61 6.05 -8.88 -12.49
N ASP A 62 4.74 -9.12 -12.44
CA ASP A 62 4.04 -9.98 -13.41
C ASP A 62 4.09 -9.37 -14.81
N LEU A 63 3.91 -8.06 -14.95
CA LEU A 63 4.11 -7.35 -16.21
C LEU A 63 5.52 -7.59 -16.78
N LEU A 64 6.56 -7.34 -15.98
CA LEU A 64 7.95 -7.49 -16.44
C LEU A 64 8.29 -8.95 -16.77
N LYS A 65 7.78 -9.90 -15.99
CA LYS A 65 7.96 -11.33 -16.22
C LYS A 65 7.34 -11.76 -17.54
N ILE A 66 6.08 -11.40 -17.78
CA ILE A 66 5.37 -11.74 -19.01
C ILE A 66 5.99 -11.02 -20.22
N ALA A 67 6.41 -9.76 -20.06
CA ALA A 67 7.14 -9.03 -21.08
C ALA A 67 8.46 -9.71 -21.45
N GLY A 68 9.16 -10.29 -20.48
CA GLY A 68 10.37 -11.08 -20.70
C GLY A 68 10.10 -12.38 -21.47
N VAL A 69 8.98 -13.05 -21.20
CA VAL A 69 8.55 -14.26 -21.95
C VAL A 69 8.19 -13.90 -23.38
N TYR A 70 7.36 -12.87 -23.59
CA TYR A 70 6.95 -12.41 -24.93
C TYR A 70 8.15 -12.02 -25.81
N ARG A 71 9.23 -11.50 -25.20
CA ARG A 71 10.47 -11.20 -25.93
C ARG A 71 11.05 -12.43 -26.65
N ILE A 72 10.98 -13.58 -26.00
CA ILE A 72 11.55 -14.85 -26.47
C ILE A 72 10.58 -15.52 -27.44
N ASP A 73 9.29 -15.55 -27.09
CA ASP A 73 8.24 -16.22 -27.85
C ASP A 73 7.07 -15.25 -28.13
N PRO A 74 7.18 -14.46 -29.21
CA PRO A 74 6.23 -13.39 -29.55
C PRO A 74 5.03 -13.92 -30.31
N ASP A 75 4.24 -14.76 -29.64
CA ASP A 75 2.99 -15.28 -30.16
C ASP A 75 1.79 -14.45 -29.68
N ARG A 76 0.62 -14.73 -30.27
CA ARG A 76 -0.62 -14.05 -29.91
C ARG A 76 -1.03 -14.31 -28.45
N PRO A 77 -0.99 -15.55 -27.93
CA PRO A 77 -1.25 -15.79 -26.50
C PRO A 77 -0.38 -14.97 -25.54
N ASN A 78 0.93 -14.86 -25.80
CA ASN A 78 1.84 -14.11 -24.93
C ASN A 78 1.63 -12.60 -25.07
N LEU A 79 1.24 -12.11 -26.26
CA LEU A 79 0.83 -10.71 -26.44
C LEU A 79 -0.45 -10.38 -25.64
N GLU A 80 -1.46 -11.23 -25.68
CA GLU A 80 -2.70 -11.06 -24.91
C GLU A 80 -2.43 -11.09 -23.40
N ARG A 81 -1.57 -12.01 -22.93
CA ARG A 81 -1.11 -12.05 -21.53
C ARG A 81 -0.36 -10.78 -21.14
N LEU A 82 0.51 -10.27 -22.03
CA LEU A 82 1.25 -9.04 -21.79
C LEU A 82 0.31 -7.84 -21.64
N GLN A 83 -0.68 -7.72 -22.53
CA GLN A 83 -1.69 -6.68 -22.46
C GLN A 83 -2.50 -6.75 -21.16
N SER A 84 -2.94 -7.96 -20.77
CA SER A 84 -3.66 -8.16 -19.51
C SER A 84 -2.82 -7.73 -18.31
N ALA A 85 -1.55 -8.14 -18.25
CA ALA A 85 -0.65 -7.77 -17.15
C ALA A 85 -0.38 -6.26 -17.13
N ALA A 86 -0.29 -5.63 -18.30
CA ALA A 86 -0.14 -4.19 -18.42
C ALA A 86 -1.36 -3.43 -17.90
N TYR A 87 -2.58 -3.89 -18.20
CA TYR A 87 -3.81 -3.28 -17.66
C TYR A 87 -3.89 -3.42 -16.14
N SER A 88 -3.51 -4.58 -15.59
CA SER A 88 -3.42 -4.76 -14.14
C SER A 88 -2.41 -3.80 -13.50
N ALA A 89 -1.21 -3.64 -14.09
CA ALA A 89 -0.20 -2.71 -13.59
C ALA A 89 -0.66 -1.24 -13.67
N ILE A 90 -1.37 -0.86 -14.74
CA ILE A 90 -1.91 0.49 -14.94
C ILE A 90 -2.83 0.94 -13.80
N LEU A 91 -3.56 0.01 -13.15
CA LEU A 91 -4.41 0.33 -12.00
C LEU A 91 -3.64 1.00 -10.86
N PHE A 92 -2.38 0.64 -10.69
CA PHE A 92 -1.54 1.10 -9.59
C PHE A 92 -0.62 2.28 -9.95
N CYS A 93 -0.49 2.62 -11.23
CA CYS A 93 0.44 3.64 -11.70
C CYS A 93 -0.11 5.07 -11.62
N ASN A 94 0.80 6.04 -11.50
CA ASN A 94 0.52 7.45 -11.80
C ASN A 94 0.32 7.70 -13.31
N GLN A 95 -0.20 8.87 -13.69
CA GLN A 95 -0.53 9.17 -15.09
C GLN A 95 0.67 9.10 -16.05
N GLU A 96 1.85 9.54 -15.61
CA GLU A 96 3.08 9.46 -16.41
C GLU A 96 3.46 8.00 -16.72
N ASN A 97 3.46 7.15 -15.70
CA ASN A 97 3.86 5.76 -15.81
C ASN A 97 2.83 4.93 -16.58
N LYS A 98 1.54 5.28 -16.49
CA LYS A 98 0.49 4.72 -17.36
C LYS A 98 0.81 4.94 -18.83
N ALA A 99 1.20 6.17 -19.21
CA ALA A 99 1.55 6.49 -20.59
C ALA A 99 2.78 5.69 -21.07
N LYS A 100 3.75 5.46 -20.18
CA LYS A 100 4.93 4.62 -20.48
C LYS A 100 4.57 3.15 -20.68
N ILE A 101 3.73 2.57 -19.82
CA ILE A 101 3.21 1.20 -20.01
C ILE A 101 2.44 1.10 -21.34
N GLN A 102 1.56 2.06 -21.64
CA GLN A 102 0.80 2.07 -22.90
C GLN A 102 1.72 2.15 -24.12
N SER A 103 2.75 2.99 -24.07
CA SER A 103 3.74 3.12 -25.14
C SER A 103 4.52 1.82 -25.35
N PHE A 104 4.88 1.14 -24.26
CA PHE A 104 5.53 -0.18 -24.30
C PHE A 104 4.63 -1.25 -24.92
N VAL A 105 3.36 -1.32 -24.53
CA VAL A 105 2.38 -2.26 -25.11
C VAL A 105 2.15 -1.98 -26.59
N LYS A 106 2.14 -0.70 -27.00
CA LYS A 106 2.05 -0.32 -28.42
C LYS A 106 3.26 -0.84 -29.21
N LEU A 107 4.48 -0.65 -28.68
CA LEU A 107 5.69 -1.21 -29.28
C LEU A 107 5.61 -2.73 -29.40
N ALA A 108 5.15 -3.44 -28.36
CA ALA A 108 5.00 -4.89 -28.39
C ALA A 108 4.03 -5.35 -29.51
N ASN A 109 2.91 -4.66 -29.68
CA ASN A 109 1.94 -4.93 -30.75
C ASN A 109 2.51 -4.66 -32.15
N GLU A 110 3.23 -3.56 -32.33
CA GLU A 110 3.88 -3.23 -33.61
C GLU A 110 4.91 -4.29 -34.00
N GLN A 111 5.70 -4.77 -33.03
CA GLN A 111 6.66 -5.83 -33.25
C GLN A 111 6.02 -7.18 -33.58
N PHE A 112 4.88 -7.50 -32.98
CA PHE A 112 4.08 -8.67 -33.36
C PHE A 112 3.66 -8.57 -34.83
N ALA A 113 3.04 -7.45 -35.21
CA ALA A 113 2.50 -7.25 -36.55
C ALA A 113 3.58 -7.31 -37.64
N GLN A 114 4.79 -6.83 -37.33
CA GLN A 114 5.91 -6.79 -38.28
C GLN A 114 6.76 -8.07 -38.29
N SER A 115 6.50 -9.04 -37.40
CA SER A 115 7.29 -10.28 -37.27
C SER A 115 8.80 -10.04 -37.20
N ILE A 116 9.21 -9.04 -36.43
CA ILE A 116 10.62 -8.60 -36.35
C ILE A 116 11.50 -9.75 -35.78
N PRO A 117 12.64 -10.07 -36.44
CA PRO A 117 13.60 -11.05 -35.96
C PRO A 117 14.09 -10.75 -34.54
N ILE A 118 14.39 -11.79 -33.77
CA ILE A 118 14.85 -11.67 -32.37
C ILE A 118 16.07 -10.75 -32.25
N ASP A 119 16.97 -10.82 -33.23
CA ASP A 119 18.24 -10.11 -33.31
C ASP A 119 18.06 -8.58 -33.43
N GLU A 120 16.89 -8.14 -33.91
CA GLU A 120 16.54 -6.74 -34.11
C GLU A 120 15.66 -6.18 -32.97
N ARG A 121 15.39 -6.96 -31.91
CA ARG A 121 14.55 -6.57 -30.77
C ARG A 121 15.25 -5.72 -29.72
N ILE A 122 16.38 -5.11 -30.05
CA ILE A 122 17.15 -4.22 -29.15
C ILE A 122 16.24 -3.13 -28.56
N LYS A 123 15.40 -2.51 -29.40
CA LYS A 123 14.43 -1.49 -28.98
C LYS A 123 13.44 -1.99 -27.92
N TYR A 124 13.02 -3.26 -27.99
CA TYR A 124 12.14 -3.84 -26.98
C TYR A 124 12.86 -4.04 -25.65
N CYS A 125 14.10 -4.54 -25.69
CA CYS A 125 14.93 -4.70 -24.50
C CYS A 125 15.18 -3.36 -23.80
N GLU A 126 15.51 -2.32 -24.57
CA GLU A 126 15.69 -0.95 -24.05
C GLU A 126 14.40 -0.41 -23.42
N ALA A 127 13.26 -0.59 -24.10
CA ALA A 127 11.97 -0.16 -23.58
C ALA A 127 11.58 -0.93 -22.31
N LEU A 128 11.85 -2.24 -22.25
CA LEU A 128 11.60 -3.06 -21.06
C LEU A 128 12.50 -2.65 -19.89
N TYR A 129 13.77 -2.35 -20.15
CA TYR A 129 14.70 -1.86 -19.13
C TYR A 129 14.23 -0.49 -18.59
N SER A 130 13.92 0.45 -19.49
CA SER A 130 13.38 1.77 -19.13
C SER A 130 12.10 1.64 -18.30
N LEU A 131 11.18 0.76 -18.71
CA LEU A 131 9.95 0.48 -17.98
C LEU A 131 10.25 -0.06 -16.57
N SER A 132 11.15 -1.04 -16.46
CA SER A 132 11.51 -1.62 -15.16
C SER A 132 12.06 -0.57 -14.18
N SER A 133 12.90 0.34 -14.67
CA SER A 133 13.46 1.44 -13.87
C SER A 133 12.37 2.37 -13.34
N VAL A 134 11.46 2.80 -14.22
CA VAL A 134 10.36 3.71 -13.86
C VAL A 134 9.38 3.09 -12.86
N LEU A 135 9.04 1.81 -13.04
CA LEU A 135 8.16 1.09 -12.12
C LEU A 135 8.82 0.91 -10.74
N ASN A 136 10.12 0.62 -10.72
CA ASN A 136 10.90 0.53 -9.50
C ASN A 136 10.97 1.88 -8.76
N ASP A 137 11.21 2.97 -9.47
CA ASP A 137 11.23 4.31 -8.87
C ASP A 137 9.89 4.67 -8.22
N GLU A 138 8.77 4.27 -8.84
CA GLU A 138 7.45 4.47 -8.26
C GLU A 138 7.23 3.65 -6.98
N LEU A 139 7.71 2.40 -6.96
CA LEU A 139 7.69 1.58 -5.74
C LEU A 139 8.57 2.17 -4.63
N ILE A 140 9.75 2.69 -4.96
CA ILE A 140 10.65 3.33 -3.99
C ILE A 140 10.00 4.58 -3.40
N LYS A 141 9.37 5.42 -4.24
CA LYS A 141 8.64 6.60 -3.77
C LYS A 141 7.52 6.23 -2.80
N LEU A 142 6.73 5.20 -3.13
CA LEU A 142 5.66 4.71 -2.26
C LEU A 142 6.20 4.17 -0.92
N LYS A 143 7.31 3.42 -0.96
CA LYS A 143 7.98 2.92 0.25
C LYS A 143 8.52 4.06 1.12
N ASN A 144 9.07 5.10 0.51
CA ASN A 144 9.64 6.24 1.24
C ASN A 144 8.56 7.13 1.85
N SER A 145 7.41 7.31 1.19
CA SER A 145 6.26 7.98 1.80
C SER A 145 5.71 7.25 3.03
N HIS A 146 5.90 5.92 3.10
CA HIS A 146 5.49 5.14 4.26
C HIS A 146 6.44 5.28 5.46
N LYS A 147 7.74 5.52 5.23
CA LYS A 147 8.73 5.71 6.31
C LYS A 147 8.72 7.11 6.94
N ALA A 148 8.08 8.08 6.30
CA ALA A 148 8.08 9.49 6.72
C ALA A 148 6.89 9.84 7.63
N ASN A 149 5.95 8.92 7.81
CA ASN A 149 4.80 8.99 8.73
C ASN A 149 5.02 8.03 9.90
#